data_AF-A0A950WGH1-F1
#
_entry.id   AF-A0A950WGH1-F1
#
_cell.length_a   1.000
_cell.length_b   1.000
_cell.length_c   1.000
_cell.angle_alpha   90.00
_cell.angle_beta   90.00
_cell.angle_gamma   90.00
#
_symmetry.space_group_name_H-M   'P 1'
#
loop_
_entity.id
_entity.type
_entity.pdbx_description
1 polymer ?
#
loop_
_entity_poly.entity_id
_entity_poly.type
_entity_poly.pdbx_seq_one_letter_code
_entity_poly.pdbx_strand_id
1 'polypeptide(L)'
;MTDIRILLTDKAIAQLPAPKDGWYLARDAELKGFFVVVGKRKRTFTVQGDLRQRGKRASSIRVSIGDTRELSTRTARATAKQYLAQISQGRHPARQKQEDHTCAPETAPGDAVSDITLSQAWKRYLDAHLMRKGRSEKTISSYRDHVERIFVDWLNSPLRELALFPGRVAKKHDDVTRENGPYMANGSMRTLRAIYNHARKINRYLPADNPADAVDWNEERRRDTGMGVRDLKKWFIELGRIENPIRREFHLFTVLSGSRTTALRGVKPEHIDFRGRMLHMPKPKGGAKRAFDIPLSRQMILCLIRAIRFGRQMYPSQATQWVFPAESESGHLAETKEDRTELSKWGNDL
;
A
#
# COMPACT_ATOMS: atom_id res chain seq x y z
N MET A 1 19.73 33.97 17.60
CA MET A 1 18.85 34.23 16.44
C MET A 1 18.71 35.74 16.31
N THR A 2 19.49 36.36 15.44
CA THR A 2 19.54 37.82 15.30
C THR A 2 18.34 38.27 14.48
N ASP A 3 17.26 38.71 15.15
CA ASP A 3 16.10 39.31 14.49
C ASP A 3 16.46 40.75 14.08
N ILE A 4 16.65 40.98 12.78
CA ILE A 4 16.94 42.31 12.24
C ILE A 4 15.61 43.00 11.93
N ARG A 5 15.39 44.21 12.46
CA ARG A 5 14.23 45.05 12.13
C ARG A 5 14.67 46.19 11.23
N ILE A 6 14.18 46.20 9.99
CA ILE A 6 14.50 47.24 9.00
C ILE A 6 13.25 47.58 8.18
N LEU A 7 13.25 48.76 7.56
CA LEU A 7 12.25 49.07 6.54
C LEU A 7 12.52 48.21 5.30
N LEU A 8 11.64 47.26 5.00
CA LEU A 8 11.84 46.38 3.84
C LEU A 8 11.52 47.14 2.55
N THR A 9 12.56 47.38 1.75
CA THR A 9 12.46 47.84 0.37
C THR A 9 13.20 46.84 -0.52
N ASP A 10 12.88 46.77 -1.82
CA ASP A 10 13.54 45.84 -2.74
C ASP A 10 15.08 46.01 -2.71
N LYS A 11 15.55 47.26 -2.60
CA LYS A 11 16.96 47.60 -2.44
C LYS A 11 17.53 47.11 -1.10
N ALA A 12 16.83 47.34 0.01
CA ALA A 12 17.27 46.90 1.32
C ALA A 12 17.32 45.37 1.43
N ILE A 13 16.33 44.67 0.85
CA ILE A 13 16.30 43.21 0.81
C ILE A 13 17.44 42.68 -0.04
N ALA A 14 17.75 43.27 -1.20
CA ALA A 14 18.86 42.85 -2.05
C ALA A 14 20.21 42.91 -1.30
N GLN A 15 20.40 43.93 -0.46
CA GLN A 15 21.63 44.16 0.31
C GLN A 15 21.77 43.30 1.58
N LEU A 16 20.74 42.53 1.95
CA LEU A 16 20.82 41.64 3.11
C LEU A 16 21.89 40.55 2.92
N PRO A 17 22.82 40.33 3.87
CA PRO A 17 23.87 39.33 3.73
C PRO A 17 23.28 37.92 3.74
N ALA A 18 23.80 37.03 2.90
CA ALA A 18 23.42 35.62 2.95
C ALA A 18 24.05 34.96 4.19
N PRO A 19 23.29 34.16 4.97
CA PRO A 19 23.84 33.51 6.15
C PRO A 19 24.84 32.41 5.78
N LYS A 20 25.92 32.27 6.54
CA LYS A 20 26.91 31.19 6.37
C LYS A 20 26.28 29.82 6.66
N ASP A 21 25.41 29.72 7.67
CA ASP A 21 24.59 28.55 8.00
C ASP A 21 23.19 28.93 8.49
N GLY A 22 22.20 28.08 8.18
CA GLY A 22 20.80 28.25 8.57
C GLY A 22 20.05 29.35 7.79
N TRP A 23 19.17 30.04 8.50
CA TRP A 23 18.34 31.12 8.00
C TRP A 23 18.12 32.15 9.12
N TYR A 24 17.84 33.40 8.75
CA TYR A 24 17.43 34.44 9.70
C TYR A 24 16.23 35.21 9.17
N LEU A 25 15.57 35.95 10.06
CA LEU A 25 14.39 36.75 9.72
C LEU A 25 14.76 38.24 9.70
N ALA A 26 14.41 38.91 8.60
CA ALA A 26 14.40 40.35 8.51
C ALA A 26 12.94 40.84 8.63
N ARG A 27 12.59 41.46 9.76
CA ARG A 27 11.23 41.93 10.04
C ARG A 27 11.01 43.34 9.52
N ASP A 28 9.84 43.56 8.96
CA ASP A 28 9.43 44.88 8.47
C ASP A 28 9.19 45.84 9.63
N ALA A 29 9.69 47.06 9.50
CA ALA A 29 9.41 48.14 10.43
C ALA A 29 7.98 48.71 10.26
N GLU A 30 7.41 48.63 9.06
CA GLU A 30 6.12 49.23 8.72
C GLU A 30 4.94 48.29 9.06
N LEU A 31 5.02 47.01 8.68
CA LEU A 31 3.95 46.04 8.90
C LEU A 31 4.31 44.95 9.93
N LYS A 32 3.73 45.04 11.13
CA LYS A 32 3.91 44.02 12.18
C LYS A 32 3.39 42.66 11.70
N GLY A 33 4.22 41.62 11.83
CA GLY A 33 3.90 40.26 11.39
C GLY A 33 4.37 39.94 9.97
N PHE A 34 4.87 40.92 9.21
CA PHE A 34 5.48 40.72 7.89
C PHE A 34 7.01 40.69 7.99
N PHE A 35 7.63 39.69 7.36
CA PHE A 35 9.09 39.54 7.36
C PHE A 35 9.58 38.76 6.14
N VAL A 36 10.87 38.91 5.85
CA VAL A 36 11.57 38.10 4.84
C VAL A 36 12.40 37.05 5.55
N VAL A 37 12.21 35.80 5.16
CA VAL A 37 13.08 34.69 5.57
C VAL A 37 14.26 34.65 4.59
N VAL A 38 15.46 34.95 5.08
CA VAL A 38 16.69 34.96 4.28
C VAL A 38 17.42 33.64 4.50
N GLY A 39 17.43 32.78 3.48
CA GLY A 39 18.23 31.56 3.43
C GLY A 39 19.48 31.74 2.54
N LYS A 40 20.28 30.67 2.40
CA LYS A 40 21.52 30.68 1.60
C LYS A 40 21.30 31.06 0.13
N ARG A 41 20.20 30.60 -0.48
CA ARG A 41 19.92 30.74 -1.92
C ARG A 41 18.59 31.43 -2.25
N LYS A 42 17.70 31.53 -1.28
CA LYS A 42 16.32 32.02 -1.47
C LYS A 42 15.95 33.01 -0.38
N ARG A 43 15.14 33.99 -0.76
CA ARG A 43 14.58 34.99 0.14
C ARG A 43 13.08 35.00 -0.07
N THR A 44 12.32 34.75 0.97
CA THR A 44 10.88 34.50 0.85
C THR A 44 10.09 35.43 1.75
N PHE A 45 9.13 36.14 1.16
CA PHE A 45 8.18 36.95 1.90
C PHE A 45 7.24 36.05 2.70
N THR A 46 7.16 36.29 3.99
CA THR A 46 6.36 35.49 4.91
C THR A 46 5.56 36.40 5.83
N VAL A 47 4.34 35.99 6.14
CA VAL A 47 3.49 36.65 7.11
C VAL A 47 3.17 35.70 8.25
N GLN A 48 3.20 36.22 9.47
CA GLN A 48 2.80 35.50 10.68
C GLN A 48 1.72 36.30 11.39
N GLY A 49 0.58 35.66 11.62
CA GLY A 49 -0.54 36.21 12.37
C GLY A 49 -0.98 35.25 13.47
N ASP A 50 -1.42 35.80 14.60
CA ASP A 50 -1.99 35.01 15.68
C ASP A 50 -3.50 34.88 15.48
N LEU A 51 -3.96 33.65 15.31
CA LEU A 51 -5.37 33.31 15.28
C LEU A 51 -5.93 33.38 16.70
N ARG A 52 -6.84 34.33 16.95
CA ARG A 52 -7.56 34.45 18.23
C ARG A 52 -8.96 33.88 18.07
N GLN A 53 -9.32 32.89 18.87
CA GLN A 53 -10.70 32.38 18.98
C GLN A 53 -11.23 32.69 20.37
N ARG A 54 -12.46 33.26 20.45
CA ARG A 54 -13.12 33.65 21.71
C ARG A 54 -12.22 34.46 22.66
N GLY A 55 -11.48 35.44 22.13
CA GLY A 55 -10.62 36.32 22.92
C GLY A 55 -9.31 35.71 23.44
N LYS A 56 -9.06 34.40 23.23
CA LYS A 56 -7.80 33.73 23.60
C LYS A 56 -6.97 33.38 22.35
N ARG A 57 -5.64 33.41 22.48
CA ARG A 57 -4.71 33.03 21.41
C ARG A 57 -4.79 31.52 21.18
N ALA A 58 -5.28 31.09 20.01
CA ALA A 58 -5.48 29.67 19.68
C ALA A 58 -4.26 29.08 18.97
N SER A 59 -3.70 29.77 17.98
CA SER A 59 -2.50 29.31 17.26
C SER A 59 -1.82 30.45 16.49
N SER A 60 -0.51 30.34 16.24
CA SER A 60 0.22 31.27 15.36
C SER A 60 0.34 30.65 13.97
N ILE A 61 -0.27 31.26 12.95
CA ILE A 61 -0.22 30.78 11.57
C ILE A 61 0.88 31.54 10.83
N ARG A 62 1.75 30.81 10.13
CA ARG A 62 2.79 31.36 9.26
C ARG A 62 2.51 30.97 7.81
N VAL A 63 2.36 31.95 6.93
CA VAL A 63 2.05 31.76 5.51
C VAL A 63 3.13 32.39 4.65
N SER A 64 3.65 31.63 3.67
CA SER A 64 4.58 32.14 2.66
C SER A 64 3.81 32.85 1.54
N ILE A 65 4.19 34.09 1.22
CA ILE A 65 3.56 34.91 0.19
C ILE A 65 4.18 34.65 -1.19
N GLY A 66 5.52 34.55 -1.25
CA GLY A 66 6.28 34.25 -2.48
C GLY A 66 7.76 34.67 -2.41
N ASP A 67 8.52 34.40 -3.47
CA ASP A 67 9.95 34.73 -3.57
C ASP A 67 10.14 36.22 -3.91
N THR A 68 11.17 36.83 -3.31
CA THR A 68 11.61 38.20 -3.59
C THR A 68 12.01 38.47 -5.05
N ARG A 69 12.31 37.42 -5.83
CA ARG A 69 12.63 37.55 -7.27
C ARG A 69 11.39 37.72 -8.14
N GLU A 70 10.25 37.22 -7.67
CA GLU A 70 9.00 37.15 -8.44
C GLU A 70 8.01 38.23 -8.01
N LEU A 71 8.13 38.74 -6.77
CA LEU A 71 7.24 39.73 -6.20
C LEU A 71 8.01 40.94 -5.67
N SER A 72 7.51 42.14 -5.96
CA SER A 72 8.01 43.37 -5.33
C SER A 72 7.64 43.44 -3.84
N THR A 73 8.44 44.13 -3.04
CA THR A 73 8.10 44.41 -1.62
C THR A 73 6.76 45.08 -1.46
N ARG A 74 6.42 46.01 -2.35
CA ARG A 74 5.15 46.75 -2.29
C ARG A 74 3.96 45.83 -2.48
N THR A 75 4.01 44.96 -3.50
CA THR A 75 2.94 43.98 -3.76
C THR A 75 2.88 42.94 -2.65
N ALA A 76 4.02 42.41 -2.19
CA ALA A 76 4.08 41.47 -1.09
C ALA A 76 3.52 42.05 0.23
N ARG A 77 3.80 43.34 0.53
CA ARG A 77 3.25 44.04 1.71
C ARG A 77 1.74 44.23 1.59
N ALA A 78 1.22 44.52 0.40
CA ALA A 78 -0.23 44.61 0.17
C ALA A 78 -0.93 43.26 0.37
N THR A 79 -0.37 42.17 -0.18
CA THR A 79 -0.89 40.80 0.03
C THR A 79 -0.77 40.38 1.50
N ALA A 80 0.30 40.77 2.19
CA ALA A 80 0.46 40.51 3.63
C ALA A 80 -0.65 41.18 4.45
N LYS A 81 -1.03 42.42 4.13
CA LYS A 81 -2.16 43.11 4.79
C LYS A 81 -3.47 42.35 4.59
N GLN A 82 -3.73 41.84 3.40
CA GLN A 82 -4.92 41.03 3.10
C GLN A 82 -4.93 39.72 3.91
N TYR A 83 -3.79 39.02 3.98
CA TYR A 83 -3.69 37.78 4.77
C TYR A 83 -3.81 38.01 6.27
N LEU A 84 -3.25 39.10 6.81
CA LEU A 84 -3.44 39.46 8.22
C LEU A 84 -4.91 39.78 8.52
N ALA A 85 -5.61 40.46 7.60
CA ALA A 85 -7.04 40.71 7.73
C ALA A 85 -7.85 39.40 7.74
N GLN A 86 -7.57 38.46 6.84
CA GLN A 86 -8.23 37.15 6.80
C GLN A 86 -7.97 36.32 8.06
N ILE A 87 -6.72 36.31 8.55
CA ILE A 87 -6.34 35.61 9.79
C ILE A 87 -7.07 36.24 10.99
N SER A 88 -7.20 37.57 11.03
CA SER A 88 -7.94 38.27 12.09
C SER A 88 -9.44 37.91 12.10
N GLN A 89 -10.00 37.56 10.94
CA GLN A 89 -11.39 37.13 10.75
C GLN A 89 -11.57 35.61 10.94
N GLY A 90 -10.51 34.88 11.32
CA GLY A 90 -10.58 33.44 11.58
C GLY A 90 -10.47 32.53 10.34
N ARG A 91 -10.16 33.08 9.16
CA ARG A 91 -10.07 32.34 7.88
C ARG A 91 -8.61 32.06 7.51
N HIS A 92 -8.30 30.83 7.09
CA HIS A 92 -6.93 30.42 6.74
C HIS A 92 -6.59 30.79 5.27
N PRO A 93 -5.59 31.65 4.99
CA PRO A 93 -5.35 32.21 3.65
C PRO A 93 -4.85 31.23 2.59
N ALA A 94 -4.25 30.11 3.00
CA ALA A 94 -3.70 29.12 2.06
C ALA A 94 -4.75 28.38 1.21
N ARG A 95 -6.04 28.54 1.53
CA ARG A 95 -7.14 27.83 0.85
C ARG A 95 -7.56 28.51 -0.47
N GLN A 96 -7.41 29.82 -0.59
CA GLN A 96 -7.86 30.59 -1.77
C GLN A 96 -6.83 30.66 -2.91
N LYS A 97 -5.53 30.67 -2.62
CA LYS A 97 -4.49 30.76 -3.68
C LYS A 97 -4.42 29.53 -4.61
N GLN A 98 -5.10 28.44 -4.25
CA GLN A 98 -5.20 27.24 -5.07
C GLN A 98 -6.31 27.33 -6.12
N GLU A 99 -7.19 28.33 -6.05
CA GLU A 99 -8.34 28.51 -6.94
C GLU A 99 -8.00 29.39 -8.17
N ASP A 100 -7.05 30.33 -8.07
CA ASP A 100 -6.87 31.39 -9.09
C ASP A 100 -5.77 31.13 -10.17
N HIS A 101 -5.00 30.04 -10.10
CA HIS A 101 -3.92 29.77 -11.09
C HIS A 101 -4.24 28.68 -12.13
N THR A 102 -5.51 28.32 -12.28
CA THR A 102 -5.99 27.42 -13.34
C THR A 102 -6.99 28.11 -14.25
N CYS A 103 -6.49 28.93 -15.18
CA CYS A 103 -7.17 29.33 -16.42
C CYS A 103 -6.33 28.78 -17.58
N ALA A 104 -6.78 28.09 -18.64
CA ALA A 104 -8.06 27.57 -19.16
C ALA A 104 -7.66 26.47 -20.22
N PRO A 105 -8.52 25.76 -21.00
CA PRO A 105 -9.84 26.18 -21.50
C PRO A 105 -11.02 25.21 -21.30
N GLU A 106 -12.18 25.85 -21.16
CA GLU A 106 -13.47 25.51 -21.80
C GLU A 106 -14.16 24.18 -21.47
N THR A 107 -15.00 24.23 -20.43
CA THR A 107 -16.42 23.85 -20.61
C THR A 107 -17.29 24.69 -19.67
N ALA A 108 -18.42 25.16 -20.19
CA ALA A 108 -19.37 26.10 -19.59
C ALA A 108 -20.11 25.52 -18.35
N PRO A 109 -20.84 26.35 -17.57
CA PRO A 109 -21.05 26.20 -16.13
C PRO A 109 -22.21 25.29 -15.76
N GLY A 110 -22.02 24.49 -14.72
CA GLY A 110 -23.06 23.69 -14.06
C GLY A 110 -22.46 22.85 -12.93
N ASP A 111 -22.86 23.15 -11.70
CA ASP A 111 -22.41 22.52 -10.47
C ASP A 111 -22.59 20.99 -10.44
N ALA A 112 -21.50 20.25 -10.61
CA ALA A 112 -21.25 18.95 -10.00
C ALA A 112 -19.79 18.58 -10.28
N VAL A 113 -18.89 18.79 -9.32
CA VAL A 113 -17.66 17.98 -9.30
C VAL A 113 -18.14 16.54 -9.23
N SER A 114 -18.03 15.79 -10.33
CA SER A 114 -18.54 14.43 -10.41
C SER A 114 -17.92 13.60 -9.30
N ASP A 115 -18.73 13.38 -8.26
CA ASP A 115 -18.28 12.78 -7.03
C ASP A 115 -18.11 11.28 -7.29
N ILE A 116 -16.87 10.89 -7.61
CA ILE A 116 -16.54 9.54 -8.03
C ILE A 116 -16.96 8.55 -6.93
N THR A 117 -17.78 7.58 -7.34
CA THR A 117 -18.28 6.54 -6.45
C THR A 117 -17.21 5.49 -6.17
N LEU A 118 -17.40 4.71 -5.11
CA LEU A 118 -16.50 3.58 -4.80
C LEU A 118 -16.44 2.58 -5.96
N SER A 119 -17.56 2.27 -6.61
CA SER A 119 -17.62 1.36 -7.76
C SER A 119 -16.77 1.85 -8.93
N GLN A 120 -16.88 3.14 -9.28
CA GLN A 120 -16.07 3.73 -10.35
C GLN A 120 -14.57 3.74 -10.00
N ALA A 121 -14.24 4.07 -8.75
CA ALA A 121 -12.86 4.06 -8.27
C ALA A 121 -12.27 2.64 -8.25
N TRP A 122 -13.07 1.65 -7.82
CA TRP A 122 -12.71 0.24 -7.82
C TRP A 122 -12.43 -0.25 -9.24
N LYS A 123 -13.33 -0.02 -10.20
CA LYS A 123 -13.14 -0.41 -11.60
C LYS A 123 -11.84 0.17 -12.17
N ARG A 124 -11.59 1.46 -11.95
CA ARG A 124 -10.33 2.10 -12.37
C ARG A 124 -9.11 1.50 -11.68
N TYR A 125 -9.18 1.17 -10.39
CA TYR A 125 -8.09 0.53 -9.66
C TYR A 125 -7.83 -0.90 -10.15
N LEU A 126 -8.88 -1.67 -10.40
CA LEU A 126 -8.82 -3.02 -10.95
C LEU A 126 -8.08 -3.01 -12.29
N ASP A 127 -8.53 -2.17 -13.23
CA ASP A 127 -7.95 -2.10 -14.58
C ASP A 127 -6.52 -1.55 -14.55
N ALA A 128 -6.32 -0.38 -13.93
CA ALA A 128 -5.07 0.35 -14.03
C ALA A 128 -3.97 -0.18 -13.11
N HIS A 129 -4.32 -0.72 -11.94
CA HIS A 129 -3.36 -1.13 -10.93
C HIS A 129 -3.24 -2.64 -10.78
N LEU A 130 -4.33 -3.40 -10.87
CA LEU A 130 -4.27 -4.85 -10.67
C LEU A 130 -4.00 -5.58 -11.99
N MET A 131 -4.85 -5.40 -13.00
CA MET A 131 -4.75 -6.11 -14.27
C MET A 131 -3.55 -5.64 -15.09
N ARG A 132 -3.40 -4.33 -15.33
CA ARG A 132 -2.27 -3.79 -16.11
C ARG A 132 -0.89 -4.11 -15.51
N LYS A 133 -0.81 -4.29 -14.19
CA LYS A 133 0.44 -4.67 -13.51
C LYS A 133 0.63 -6.19 -13.37
N GLY A 134 -0.25 -6.99 -13.97
CA GLY A 134 -0.17 -8.45 -13.95
C GLY A 134 -0.24 -9.04 -12.53
N ARG A 135 -1.12 -8.51 -11.67
CA ARG A 135 -1.37 -9.13 -10.36
C ARG A 135 -2.04 -10.49 -10.56
N SER A 136 -1.75 -11.45 -9.67
CA SER A 136 -2.33 -12.79 -9.77
C SER A 136 -3.84 -12.76 -9.56
N GLU A 137 -4.55 -13.68 -10.22
CA GLU A 137 -6.02 -13.81 -10.12
C GLU A 137 -6.51 -13.95 -8.68
N LYS A 138 -5.78 -14.70 -7.84
CA LYS A 138 -6.09 -14.81 -6.40
C LYS A 138 -6.08 -13.46 -5.67
N THR A 139 -5.19 -12.54 -6.05
CA THR A 139 -5.17 -11.19 -5.48
C THR A 139 -6.36 -10.37 -5.99
N ILE A 140 -6.68 -10.48 -7.29
CA ILE A 140 -7.82 -9.80 -7.88
C ILE A 140 -9.12 -10.26 -7.20
N SER A 141 -9.33 -11.56 -7.10
CA SER A 141 -10.48 -12.19 -6.43
C SER A 141 -10.60 -11.75 -4.96
N SER A 142 -9.49 -11.69 -4.20
CA SER A 142 -9.53 -11.20 -2.82
C SER A 142 -9.94 -9.73 -2.70
N TYR A 143 -9.46 -8.86 -3.60
CA TYR A 143 -9.91 -7.46 -3.61
C TYR A 143 -11.38 -7.34 -4.04
N ARG A 144 -11.79 -8.15 -5.02
CA ARG A 144 -13.17 -8.23 -5.48
C ARG A 144 -14.10 -8.61 -4.34
N ASP A 145 -13.77 -9.63 -3.55
CA ASP A 145 -14.53 -10.04 -2.37
C ASP A 145 -14.70 -8.89 -1.37
N HIS A 146 -13.62 -8.16 -1.05
CA HIS A 146 -13.72 -7.01 -0.15
C HIS A 146 -14.65 -5.91 -0.68
N VAL A 147 -14.63 -5.63 -1.98
CA VAL A 147 -15.41 -4.52 -2.53
C VAL A 147 -16.85 -4.90 -2.83
N GLU A 148 -17.05 -6.03 -3.51
CA GLU A 148 -18.36 -6.43 -4.05
C GLU A 148 -19.21 -7.19 -3.03
N ARG A 149 -18.59 -7.78 -2.00
CA ARG A 149 -19.33 -8.44 -0.89
C ARG A 149 -19.36 -7.58 0.36
N ILE A 150 -18.21 -7.12 0.86
CA ILE A 150 -18.15 -6.40 2.16
C ILE A 150 -18.64 -4.95 2.03
N PHE A 151 -18.25 -4.26 0.96
CA PHE A 151 -18.61 -2.85 0.72
C PHE A 151 -19.77 -2.66 -0.27
N VAL A 152 -20.63 -3.67 -0.43
CA VAL A 152 -21.77 -3.63 -1.37
C VAL A 152 -22.64 -2.39 -1.18
N ASP A 153 -22.94 -2.02 0.07
CA ASP A 153 -23.76 -0.86 0.43
C ASP A 153 -23.11 0.49 0.06
N TRP A 154 -21.81 0.50 -0.20
CA TRP A 154 -21.03 1.70 -0.50
C TRP A 154 -20.65 1.83 -1.97
N LEU A 155 -20.96 0.83 -2.81
CA LEU A 155 -20.57 0.84 -4.23
C LEU A 155 -21.04 2.09 -4.96
N ASN A 156 -22.25 2.56 -4.64
CA ASN A 156 -22.84 3.76 -5.23
C ASN A 156 -22.59 5.03 -4.41
N SER A 157 -21.98 4.94 -3.24
CA SER A 157 -21.65 6.11 -2.41
C SER A 157 -20.44 6.86 -3.00
N PRO A 158 -20.50 8.21 -3.05
CA PRO A 158 -19.34 9.04 -3.32
C PRO A 158 -18.17 8.75 -2.37
N LEU A 159 -16.95 8.66 -2.90
CA LEU A 159 -15.75 8.53 -2.06
C LEU A 159 -15.57 9.72 -1.11
N ARG A 160 -16.02 10.91 -1.51
CA ARG A 160 -16.01 12.10 -0.66
C ARG A 160 -16.87 11.92 0.59
N GLU A 161 -18.06 11.34 0.45
CA GLU A 161 -18.97 11.07 1.56
C GLU A 161 -18.29 10.17 2.59
N LEU A 162 -17.69 9.05 2.15
CA LEU A 162 -16.97 8.13 3.04
C LEU A 162 -15.85 8.85 3.82
N ALA A 163 -15.15 9.77 3.16
CA ALA A 163 -14.07 10.53 3.77
C ALA A 163 -14.55 11.62 4.75
N LEU A 164 -15.72 12.21 4.52
CA LEU A 164 -16.31 13.20 5.44
C LEU A 164 -16.95 12.57 6.66
N PHE A 165 -17.36 11.30 6.58
CA PHE A 165 -17.99 10.56 7.67
C PHE A 165 -17.16 9.33 8.10
N PRO A 166 -15.93 9.53 8.62
CA PRO A 166 -15.04 8.44 9.01
C PRO A 166 -15.63 7.50 10.07
N GLY A 167 -16.52 8.00 10.94
CA GLY A 167 -17.22 7.16 11.92
C GLY A 167 -18.08 6.05 11.30
N ARG A 168 -18.62 6.26 10.08
CA ARG A 168 -19.33 5.21 9.33
C ARG A 168 -18.37 4.09 8.91
N VAL A 169 -17.12 4.45 8.61
CA VAL A 169 -16.09 3.51 8.18
C VAL A 169 -15.54 2.71 9.36
N ALA A 170 -15.31 3.37 10.51
CA ALA A 170 -14.99 2.70 11.76
C ALA A 170 -16.10 1.69 12.15
N LYS A 171 -17.37 2.11 12.16
CA LYS A 171 -18.48 1.22 12.48
C LYS A 171 -18.57 0.00 11.56
N LYS A 172 -18.38 0.17 10.24
CA LYS A 172 -18.37 -0.97 9.31
C LYS A 172 -17.22 -1.92 9.58
N HIS A 173 -16.05 -1.43 10.01
CA HIS A 173 -14.94 -2.30 10.42
C HIS A 173 -15.33 -3.13 11.66
N ASP A 174 -15.97 -2.53 12.66
CA ASP A 174 -16.46 -3.25 13.84
C ASP A 174 -17.50 -4.32 13.46
N ASP A 175 -18.44 -3.97 12.59
CA ASP A 175 -19.47 -4.91 12.12
C ASP A 175 -18.83 -6.10 11.37
N VAL A 176 -17.91 -5.85 10.44
CA VAL A 176 -17.18 -6.92 9.73
C VAL A 176 -16.30 -7.73 10.67
N THR A 177 -15.75 -7.11 11.72
CA THR A 177 -14.97 -7.82 12.74
C THR A 177 -15.84 -8.84 13.46
N ARG A 178 -17.08 -8.47 13.82
CA ARG A 178 -18.05 -9.35 14.47
C ARG A 178 -18.58 -10.44 13.53
N GLU A 179 -18.84 -10.12 12.27
CA GLU A 179 -19.49 -11.04 11.32
C GLU A 179 -18.51 -11.98 10.59
N ASN A 180 -17.32 -11.47 10.21
CA ASN A 180 -16.36 -12.20 9.39
C ASN A 180 -14.99 -12.40 10.07
N GLY A 181 -14.80 -11.81 11.24
CA GLY A 181 -13.57 -11.91 12.01
C GLY A 181 -12.55 -10.80 11.71
N PRO A 182 -11.57 -10.63 12.61
CA PRO A 182 -10.67 -9.48 12.63
C PRO A 182 -9.79 -9.35 11.37
N TYR A 183 -9.34 -10.48 10.82
CA TYR A 183 -8.49 -10.51 9.61
C TYR A 183 -9.22 -10.01 8.37
N MET A 184 -10.50 -10.37 8.22
CA MET A 184 -11.31 -9.91 7.09
C MET A 184 -11.60 -8.42 7.19
N ALA A 185 -11.92 -7.92 8.39
CA ALA A 185 -12.15 -6.50 8.62
C ALA A 185 -10.91 -5.65 8.31
N ASN A 186 -9.74 -6.07 8.81
CA ASN A 186 -8.49 -5.39 8.49
C ASN A 186 -8.14 -5.51 7.00
N GLY A 187 -8.32 -6.68 6.38
CA GLY A 187 -8.08 -6.90 4.96
C GLY A 187 -8.93 -6.00 4.05
N SER A 188 -10.21 -5.86 4.35
CA SER A 188 -11.15 -5.02 3.61
C SER A 188 -10.80 -3.53 3.77
N MET A 189 -10.49 -3.07 4.98
CA MET A 189 -10.10 -1.66 5.20
C MET A 189 -8.76 -1.30 4.55
N ARG A 190 -7.79 -2.23 4.50
CA ARG A 190 -6.55 -2.04 3.70
C ARG A 190 -6.86 -1.88 2.20
N THR A 191 -7.88 -2.58 1.71
CA THR A 191 -8.34 -2.49 0.32
C THR A 191 -9.01 -1.15 0.04
N LEU A 192 -9.92 -0.71 0.90
CA LEU A 192 -10.54 0.62 0.81
C LEU A 192 -9.47 1.71 0.82
N ARG A 193 -8.50 1.62 1.74
CA ARG A 193 -7.38 2.56 1.84
C ARG A 193 -6.61 2.67 0.53
N ALA A 194 -6.29 1.53 -0.10
CA ALA A 194 -5.57 1.47 -1.36
C ALA A 194 -6.36 2.08 -2.53
N ILE A 195 -7.65 1.76 -2.65
CA ILE A 195 -8.54 2.30 -3.69
C ILE A 195 -8.68 3.82 -3.54
N TYR A 196 -8.92 4.30 -2.31
CA TYR A 196 -9.05 5.73 -2.02
C TYR A 196 -7.76 6.50 -2.34
N ASN A 197 -6.61 5.98 -1.89
CA ASN A 197 -5.31 6.58 -2.19
C ASN A 197 -4.99 6.59 -3.69
N HIS A 198 -5.46 5.58 -4.44
CA HIS A 198 -5.33 5.58 -5.90
C HIS A 198 -6.23 6.64 -6.55
N ALA A 199 -7.50 6.72 -6.15
CA ALA A 199 -8.44 7.72 -6.66
C ALA A 199 -7.94 9.15 -6.41
N ARG A 200 -7.35 9.41 -5.25
CA ARG A 200 -6.76 10.71 -4.88
C ARG A 200 -5.61 11.18 -5.78
N LYS A 201 -4.92 10.28 -6.48
CA LYS A 201 -3.84 10.67 -7.42
C LYS A 201 -4.38 11.45 -8.62
N ILE A 202 -5.62 11.18 -8.99
CA ILE A 202 -6.29 11.75 -10.17
C ILE A 202 -7.29 12.81 -9.72
N ASN A 203 -7.98 12.59 -8.60
CA ASN A 203 -9.02 13.49 -8.09
C ASN A 203 -8.48 14.32 -6.93
N ARG A 204 -7.96 15.51 -7.24
CA ARG A 204 -7.34 16.39 -6.24
C ARG A 204 -8.33 16.99 -5.23
N TYR A 205 -9.62 16.97 -5.55
CA TYR A 205 -10.70 17.47 -4.69
C TYR A 205 -11.14 16.49 -3.60
N LEU A 206 -10.70 15.23 -3.63
CA LEU A 206 -10.96 14.29 -2.54
C LEU A 206 -10.19 14.73 -1.29
N PRO A 207 -10.80 14.62 -0.08
CA PRO A 207 -10.12 14.92 1.18
C PRO A 207 -8.74 14.28 1.30
N ALA A 208 -7.85 14.98 2.01
CA ALA A 208 -6.47 14.52 2.17
C ALA A 208 -6.37 13.31 3.12
N ASP A 209 -7.25 13.26 4.11
CA ASP A 209 -7.34 12.20 5.09
C ASP A 209 -8.07 11.00 4.50
N ASN A 210 -7.55 9.79 4.72
CA ASN A 210 -8.19 8.59 4.21
C ASN A 210 -9.31 8.16 5.15
N PRO A 211 -10.51 7.82 4.66
CA PRO A 211 -11.59 7.30 5.50
C PRO A 211 -11.19 6.11 6.37
N ALA A 212 -10.28 5.25 5.88
CA ALA A 212 -9.80 4.08 6.62
C ALA A 212 -8.77 4.41 7.71
N ASP A 213 -8.28 5.66 7.80
CA ASP A 213 -7.35 6.06 8.87
C ASP A 213 -8.05 6.25 10.22
N ALA A 214 -9.39 6.33 10.25
CA ALA A 214 -10.19 6.44 11.47
C ALA A 214 -10.53 5.09 12.12
N VAL A 215 -10.06 3.99 11.54
CA VAL A 215 -10.31 2.63 12.02
C VAL A 215 -9.29 2.26 13.08
N ASP A 216 -9.76 1.76 14.22
CA ASP A 216 -8.93 1.09 15.21
C ASP A 216 -8.67 -0.36 14.77
N TRP A 217 -7.44 -0.63 14.33
CA TRP A 217 -7.09 -1.92 13.73
C TRP A 217 -7.12 -3.06 14.75
N ASN A 218 -7.74 -4.19 14.38
CA ASN A 218 -7.71 -5.39 15.20
C ASN A 218 -6.28 -5.95 15.32
N GLU A 219 -5.95 -6.53 16.47
CA GLU A 219 -4.70 -7.25 16.67
C GLU A 219 -4.66 -8.52 15.79
N GLU A 220 -3.67 -8.62 14.92
CA GLU A 220 -3.44 -9.80 14.06
C GLU A 220 -2.28 -10.63 14.62
N ARG A 221 -2.60 -11.78 15.23
CA ARG A 221 -1.59 -12.73 15.72
C ARG A 221 -1.18 -13.74 14.67
N ARG A 222 0.10 -13.72 14.29
CA ARG A 222 0.68 -14.75 13.44
C ARG A 222 0.41 -16.13 14.04
N ARG A 223 -0.08 -17.07 13.22
CA ARG A 223 -0.24 -18.47 13.62
C ARG A 223 1.13 -19.06 13.91
N ASP A 224 1.26 -19.69 15.07
CA ASP A 224 2.47 -20.39 15.51
C ASP A 224 2.24 -21.91 15.46
N THR A 225 2.07 -22.42 14.23
CA THR A 225 1.77 -23.84 13.97
C THR A 225 2.96 -24.60 13.37
N GLY A 226 4.12 -23.95 13.29
CA GLY A 226 5.32 -24.52 12.69
C GLY A 226 5.74 -25.84 13.33
N MET A 227 6.27 -26.74 12.51
CA MET A 227 6.82 -28.01 12.94
C MET A 227 8.20 -27.79 13.60
N GLY A 228 8.34 -28.23 14.84
CA GLY A 228 9.60 -28.17 15.57
C GLY A 228 10.46 -29.41 15.35
N VAL A 229 11.73 -29.35 15.77
CA VAL A 229 12.67 -30.48 15.70
C VAL A 229 12.15 -31.72 16.45
N ARG A 230 11.42 -31.50 17.57
CA ARG A 230 10.82 -32.56 18.38
C ARG A 230 9.71 -33.31 17.65
N ASP A 231 9.03 -32.64 16.71
CA ASP A 231 7.91 -33.21 15.95
C ASP A 231 8.40 -34.10 14.79
N LEU A 232 9.62 -33.87 14.29
CA LEU A 232 10.15 -34.51 13.09
C LEU A 232 10.06 -36.03 13.12
N LYS A 233 10.47 -36.67 14.22
CA LYS A 233 10.46 -38.13 14.33
C LYS A 233 9.05 -38.70 14.16
N LYS A 234 8.08 -38.10 14.84
CA LYS A 234 6.67 -38.49 14.75
C LYS A 234 6.14 -38.22 13.34
N TRP A 235 6.44 -37.05 12.80
CA TRP A 235 6.02 -36.64 11.47
C TRP A 235 6.55 -37.55 10.36
N PHE A 236 7.79 -38.05 10.43
CA PHE A 236 8.31 -39.02 9.47
C PHE A 236 7.58 -40.37 9.52
N ILE A 237 7.13 -40.79 10.70
CA ILE A 237 6.32 -42.03 10.86
C ILE A 237 4.93 -41.83 10.24
N GLU A 238 4.29 -40.69 10.53
CA GLU A 238 3.00 -40.27 9.93
C GLU A 238 3.11 -40.22 8.41
N LEU A 239 4.12 -39.52 7.89
CA LEU A 239 4.41 -39.41 6.46
C LEU A 239 4.58 -40.79 5.79
N GLY A 240 5.30 -41.71 6.45
CA GLY A 240 5.52 -43.07 5.95
C GLY A 240 4.24 -43.86 5.70
N ARG A 241 3.17 -43.56 6.46
CA ARG A 241 1.86 -44.23 6.40
C ARG A 241 0.94 -43.67 5.32
N ILE A 242 1.25 -42.52 4.73
CA ILE A 242 0.46 -41.97 3.63
C ILE A 242 0.45 -42.98 2.48
N GLU A 243 -0.74 -43.45 2.12
CA GLU A 243 -0.95 -44.48 1.11
C GLU A 243 -0.52 -44.00 -0.28
N ASN A 244 -0.88 -42.76 -0.63
CA ASN A 244 -0.52 -42.18 -1.91
C ASN A 244 0.98 -41.82 -1.93
N PRO A 245 1.82 -42.53 -2.71
CA PRO A 245 3.26 -42.33 -2.67
C PRO A 245 3.67 -40.97 -3.25
N ILE A 246 2.91 -40.39 -4.19
CA ILE A 246 3.21 -39.08 -4.77
C ILE A 246 3.00 -37.98 -3.73
N ARG A 247 1.89 -38.05 -2.96
CA ARG A 247 1.63 -37.12 -1.86
C ARG A 247 2.71 -37.20 -0.79
N ARG A 248 3.10 -38.44 -0.44
CA ARG A 248 4.20 -38.68 0.50
C ARG A 248 5.51 -38.03 0.05
N GLU A 249 5.93 -38.25 -1.19
CA GLU A 249 7.15 -37.61 -1.72
C GLU A 249 7.01 -36.08 -1.82
N PHE A 250 5.82 -35.55 -2.14
CA PHE A 250 5.59 -34.11 -2.17
C PHE A 250 5.82 -33.43 -0.81
N HIS A 251 5.29 -34.01 0.27
CA HIS A 251 5.50 -33.49 1.62
C HIS A 251 6.95 -33.63 2.06
N LEU A 252 7.59 -34.77 1.76
CA LEU A 252 9.02 -34.96 2.02
C LEU A 252 9.85 -33.88 1.32
N PHE A 253 9.60 -33.64 0.03
CA PHE A 253 10.32 -32.66 -0.75
C PHE A 253 10.08 -31.23 -0.22
N THR A 254 8.87 -30.95 0.28
CA THR A 254 8.55 -29.65 0.88
C THR A 254 9.45 -29.37 2.09
N VAL A 255 9.61 -30.33 3.01
CA VAL A 255 10.52 -30.19 4.16
C VAL A 255 11.97 -30.07 3.72
N LEU A 256 12.41 -30.88 2.75
CA LEU A 256 13.80 -30.88 2.30
C LEU A 256 14.20 -29.60 1.55
N SER A 257 13.28 -29.02 0.78
CA SER A 257 13.54 -27.84 -0.06
C SER A 257 13.23 -26.51 0.63
N GLY A 258 12.43 -26.51 1.71
CA GLY A 258 11.92 -25.30 2.35
C GLY A 258 11.12 -24.38 1.41
N SER A 259 10.64 -24.92 0.29
CA SER A 259 10.01 -24.14 -0.76
C SER A 259 8.49 -24.09 -0.61
N ARG A 260 7.87 -23.02 -1.10
CA ARG A 260 6.42 -22.86 -1.06
C ARG A 260 5.74 -23.98 -1.83
N THR A 261 4.77 -24.65 -1.21
CA THR A 261 3.97 -25.71 -1.85
C THR A 261 3.33 -25.27 -3.17
N THR A 262 2.89 -24.02 -3.28
CA THR A 262 2.34 -23.47 -4.52
C THR A 262 3.33 -23.52 -5.68
N ALA A 263 4.63 -23.31 -5.40
CA ALA A 263 5.67 -23.38 -6.41
C ALA A 263 6.04 -24.84 -6.73
N LEU A 264 6.13 -25.69 -5.69
CA LEU A 264 6.50 -27.11 -5.83
C LEU A 264 5.47 -27.92 -6.63
N ARG A 265 4.18 -27.64 -6.49
CA ARG A 265 3.11 -28.30 -7.26
C ARG A 265 3.28 -28.15 -8.77
N GLY A 266 3.80 -27.00 -9.21
CA GLY A 266 4.02 -26.68 -10.62
C GLY A 266 5.39 -27.12 -11.16
N VAL A 267 6.14 -27.95 -10.43
CA VAL A 267 7.43 -28.46 -10.88
C VAL A 267 7.21 -29.48 -11.99
N LYS A 268 7.95 -29.29 -13.08
CA LYS A 268 7.94 -30.14 -14.26
C LYS A 268 9.25 -30.91 -14.38
N PRO A 269 9.28 -32.07 -15.07
CA PRO A 269 10.52 -32.81 -15.30
C PRO A 269 11.61 -31.97 -15.99
N GLU A 270 11.24 -31.09 -16.92
CA GLU A 270 12.16 -30.18 -17.65
C GLU A 270 12.86 -29.15 -16.75
N HIS A 271 12.34 -28.91 -15.55
CA HIS A 271 12.95 -27.99 -14.59
C HIS A 271 14.11 -28.62 -13.80
N ILE A 272 14.31 -29.94 -13.92
CA ILE A 272 15.30 -30.68 -13.11
C ILE A 272 16.52 -30.99 -13.95
N ASP A 273 17.66 -30.43 -13.56
CA ASP A 273 18.97 -30.85 -14.05
C ASP A 273 19.59 -31.84 -13.04
N PHE A 274 19.47 -33.14 -13.33
CA PHE A 274 20.07 -34.18 -12.50
C PHE A 274 21.60 -34.21 -12.58
N ARG A 275 22.20 -33.73 -13.68
CA ARG A 275 23.67 -33.69 -13.83
C ARG A 275 24.25 -32.56 -12.99
N GLY A 276 23.69 -31.35 -13.12
CA GLY A 276 24.04 -30.18 -12.32
C GLY A 276 23.49 -30.21 -10.89
N ARG A 277 22.59 -31.16 -10.58
CA ARG A 277 21.87 -31.28 -9.30
C ARG A 277 21.13 -29.99 -8.94
N MET A 278 20.37 -29.45 -9.89
CA MET A 278 19.61 -28.22 -9.72
C MET A 278 18.15 -28.44 -10.07
N LEU A 279 17.27 -27.79 -9.31
CA LEU A 279 15.86 -27.61 -9.67
C LEU A 279 15.60 -26.14 -9.94
N HIS A 280 15.28 -25.80 -11.18
CA HIS A 280 14.92 -24.45 -11.59
C HIS A 280 13.46 -24.13 -11.23
N MET A 281 13.23 -23.00 -10.57
CA MET A 281 11.89 -22.51 -10.24
C MET A 281 11.54 -21.31 -11.12
N PRO A 282 10.88 -21.49 -12.27
CA PRO A 282 10.76 -20.43 -13.28
C PRO A 282 9.74 -19.34 -12.92
N LYS A 283 8.71 -19.65 -12.12
CA LYS A 283 7.61 -18.72 -11.80
C LYS A 283 7.20 -18.78 -10.32
N PRO A 284 8.07 -18.41 -9.38
CA PRO A 284 7.71 -18.35 -7.97
C PRO A 284 6.80 -17.15 -7.67
N LYS A 285 6.40 -16.99 -6.40
CA LYS A 285 5.56 -15.87 -5.97
C LYS A 285 6.24 -14.53 -6.32
N GLY A 286 5.60 -13.77 -7.20
CA GLY A 286 6.14 -12.51 -7.76
C GLY A 286 6.58 -12.61 -9.22
N GLY A 287 6.37 -13.75 -9.88
CA GLY A 287 6.54 -13.95 -11.31
C GLY A 287 7.97 -14.34 -11.71
N ALA A 288 8.19 -14.42 -13.02
CA ALA A 288 9.44 -14.94 -13.60
C ALA A 288 10.70 -14.13 -13.23
N LYS A 289 10.55 -12.83 -12.94
CA LYS A 289 11.65 -11.97 -12.48
C LYS A 289 12.25 -12.40 -11.13
N ARG A 290 11.58 -13.28 -10.40
CA ARG A 290 12.03 -13.83 -9.12
C ARG A 290 12.41 -15.30 -9.22
N ALA A 291 12.61 -15.82 -10.43
CA ALA A 291 13.06 -17.19 -10.63
C ALA A 291 14.36 -17.45 -9.85
N PHE A 292 14.52 -18.68 -9.38
CA PHE A 292 15.69 -19.10 -8.61
C PHE A 292 15.92 -20.59 -8.79
N ASP A 293 17.12 -21.04 -8.45
CA ASP A 293 17.51 -22.45 -8.49
C ASP A 293 17.65 -23.00 -7.07
N ILE A 294 17.26 -24.26 -6.91
CA ILE A 294 17.40 -25.01 -5.67
C ILE A 294 18.50 -26.07 -5.88
N PRO A 295 19.64 -25.96 -5.18
CA PRO A 295 20.62 -27.03 -5.14
C PRO A 295 20.01 -28.30 -4.55
N LEU A 296 20.13 -29.41 -5.26
CA LEU A 296 19.53 -30.68 -4.88
C LEU A 296 20.51 -31.53 -4.08
N SER A 297 20.18 -31.77 -2.81
CA SER A 297 20.85 -32.78 -2.00
C SER A 297 20.57 -34.19 -2.52
N ARG A 298 21.36 -35.18 -2.11
CA ARG A 298 21.14 -36.59 -2.47
C ARG A 298 19.72 -37.05 -2.10
N GLN A 299 19.24 -36.65 -0.93
CA GLN A 299 17.91 -37.01 -0.41
C GLN A 299 16.79 -36.38 -1.28
N MET A 300 16.99 -35.15 -1.72
CA MET A 300 16.06 -34.46 -2.64
C MET A 300 16.00 -35.14 -4.00
N ILE A 301 17.15 -35.54 -4.56
CA ILE A 301 17.21 -36.27 -5.83
C ILE A 301 16.47 -37.61 -5.71
N LEU A 302 16.72 -38.38 -4.65
CA LEU A 302 16.05 -39.65 -4.41
C LEU A 302 14.53 -39.48 -4.27
N CYS A 303 14.09 -38.42 -3.61
CA CYS A 303 12.69 -38.05 -3.48
C CYS A 303 12.05 -37.76 -4.86
N LEU A 304 12.68 -36.91 -5.67
CA LEU A 304 12.20 -36.59 -7.02
C LEU A 304 12.15 -37.83 -7.93
N ILE A 305 13.16 -38.70 -7.87
CA ILE A 305 13.17 -39.95 -8.65
C ILE A 305 12.01 -40.86 -8.26
N ARG A 306 11.72 -41.02 -6.96
CA ARG A 306 10.56 -41.79 -6.49
C ARG A 306 9.26 -41.16 -6.96
N ALA A 307 9.10 -39.84 -6.83
CA ALA A 307 7.92 -39.12 -7.30
C ALA A 307 7.69 -39.33 -8.81
N ILE A 308 8.73 -39.18 -9.63
CA ILE A 308 8.66 -39.40 -11.10
C ILE A 308 8.28 -40.85 -11.41
N ARG A 309 8.87 -41.84 -10.71
CA ARG A 309 8.57 -43.26 -10.91
C ARG A 309 7.10 -43.57 -10.60
N PHE A 310 6.61 -43.18 -9.42
CA PHE A 310 5.22 -43.40 -9.05
C PHE A 310 4.25 -42.60 -9.93
N GLY A 311 4.61 -41.38 -10.31
CA GLY A 311 3.85 -40.56 -11.24
C GLY A 311 3.62 -41.27 -12.57
N ARG A 312 4.67 -41.83 -13.18
CA ARG A 312 4.54 -42.58 -14.44
C ARG A 312 3.68 -43.83 -14.32
N GLN A 313 3.68 -44.48 -13.15
CA GLN A 313 2.90 -45.69 -12.91
C GLN A 313 1.41 -45.39 -12.69
N MET A 314 1.10 -44.34 -11.92
CA MET A 314 -0.28 -44.03 -11.52
C MET A 314 -0.98 -43.05 -12.48
N TYR A 315 -0.22 -42.15 -13.11
CA TYR A 315 -0.73 -41.05 -13.94
C TYR A 315 0.13 -40.87 -15.20
N PRO A 316 0.20 -41.86 -16.10
CA PRO A 316 1.18 -41.89 -17.21
C PRO A 316 1.10 -40.65 -18.11
N SER A 317 -0.10 -40.18 -18.43
CA SER A 317 -0.31 -39.00 -19.28
C SER A 317 0.18 -37.72 -18.59
N GLN A 318 -0.22 -37.50 -17.34
CA GLN A 318 0.11 -36.30 -16.58
C GLN A 318 1.59 -36.25 -16.16
N ALA A 319 2.20 -37.41 -15.90
CA ALA A 319 3.61 -37.53 -15.50
C ALA A 319 4.61 -37.12 -16.60
N THR A 320 4.16 -36.97 -17.84
CA THR A 320 4.97 -36.37 -18.91
C THR A 320 5.26 -34.89 -18.63
N GLN A 321 4.30 -34.19 -18.02
CA GLN A 321 4.37 -32.75 -17.80
C GLN A 321 4.72 -32.40 -16.34
N TRP A 322 4.33 -33.23 -15.38
CA TRP A 322 4.40 -32.88 -13.96
C TRP A 322 5.20 -33.89 -13.14
N VAL A 323 5.99 -33.41 -12.18
CA VAL A 323 6.73 -34.28 -11.24
C VAL A 323 5.82 -34.86 -10.17
N PHE A 324 4.80 -34.09 -9.76
CA PHE A 324 3.79 -34.51 -8.79
C PHE A 324 2.40 -34.55 -9.47
N PRO A 325 2.16 -35.50 -10.39
CA PRO A 325 0.89 -35.60 -11.10
C PRO A 325 -0.23 -36.06 -10.17
N ALA A 326 -1.46 -35.67 -10.51
CA ALA A 326 -2.67 -36.13 -9.83
C ALA A 326 -3.87 -36.01 -10.76
N GLU A 327 -4.96 -36.68 -10.40
CA GLU A 327 -6.26 -36.49 -11.04
C GLU A 327 -6.86 -35.15 -10.60
N SER A 328 -6.56 -34.11 -11.37
CA SER A 328 -7.10 -32.76 -11.18
C SER A 328 -7.24 -32.06 -12.53
N GLU A 329 -8.00 -30.97 -12.57
CA GLU A 329 -8.14 -30.13 -13.77
C GLU A 329 -6.79 -29.65 -14.31
N SER A 330 -5.82 -29.38 -13.41
CA SER A 330 -4.46 -28.95 -13.77
C SER A 330 -3.51 -30.11 -14.15
N GLY A 331 -3.91 -31.36 -13.92
CA GLY A 331 -3.10 -32.56 -14.12
C GLY A 331 -1.98 -32.77 -13.07
N HIS A 332 -1.81 -31.86 -12.12
CA HIS A 332 -0.90 -32.02 -11.00
C HIS A 332 -1.62 -31.94 -9.66
N LEU A 333 -0.89 -32.21 -8.57
CA LEU A 333 -1.43 -32.12 -7.22
C LEU A 333 -2.04 -30.73 -6.99
N ALA A 334 -3.35 -30.66 -6.75
CA ALA A 334 -4.10 -29.41 -6.56
C ALA A 334 -4.30 -29.11 -5.06
N GLU A 335 -4.78 -30.09 -4.29
CA GLU A 335 -4.91 -29.98 -2.83
C GLU A 335 -3.69 -30.62 -2.14
N THR A 336 -3.05 -29.87 -1.25
CA THR A 336 -1.89 -30.30 -0.46
C THR A 336 -2.26 -30.60 0.99
N LYS A 337 -3.48 -30.30 1.40
CA LYS A 337 -3.95 -30.61 2.75
C LYS A 337 -4.14 -32.09 2.91
N GLU A 338 -3.70 -32.59 4.05
CA GLU A 338 -4.03 -33.93 4.54
C GLU A 338 -4.95 -33.81 5.75
N ASP A 339 -5.62 -34.91 6.09
CA ASP A 339 -6.26 -35.06 7.39
C ASP A 339 -5.18 -34.92 8.49
N ARG A 340 -5.48 -34.10 9.50
CA ARG A 340 -4.56 -33.86 10.64
C ARG A 340 -4.31 -35.12 11.47
N THR A 341 -5.17 -36.11 11.37
CA THR A 341 -5.01 -37.43 12.00
C THR A 341 -4.03 -38.32 11.25
N GLU A 342 -3.90 -38.14 9.93
CA GLU A 342 -2.94 -38.85 9.10
C GLU A 342 -1.57 -38.17 9.07
N LEU A 343 -1.55 -36.85 8.87
CA LEU A 343 -0.33 -36.03 8.85
C LEU A 343 -0.54 -34.76 9.67
N SER A 344 0.12 -34.68 10.82
CA SER A 344 -0.10 -33.62 11.79
C SER A 344 0.31 -32.22 11.30
N LYS A 345 1.26 -32.14 10.36
CA LYS A 345 1.83 -30.90 9.81
C LYS A 345 1.95 -30.98 8.28
N TRP A 346 1.47 -29.97 7.58
CA TRP A 346 1.58 -29.85 6.13
C TRP A 346 1.58 -28.39 5.69
N GLY A 347 1.98 -28.12 4.44
CA GLY A 347 1.86 -26.80 3.84
C GLY A 347 2.72 -25.73 4.53
N ASN A 348 2.07 -24.74 5.15
CA ASN A 348 2.77 -23.65 5.83
C ASN A 348 3.27 -24.04 7.23
N ASP A 349 2.92 -25.23 7.72
CA ASP A 349 3.41 -25.74 9.00
C ASP A 349 4.80 -26.39 8.86
N LEU A 350 5.21 -26.74 7.63
CA LEU A 350 6.54 -27.26 7.27
C LEU A 350 7.47 -26.10 6.93
#